data_AF-A0A2V7JJ58-F1
#
_entry.id   AF-A0A2V7JJ58-F1
#
_cell.length_a   1.000
_cell.length_b   1.000
_cell.length_c   1.000
_cell.angle_alpha   90.00
_cell.angle_beta   90.00
_cell.angle_gamma   90.00
#
_symmetry.space_group_name_H-M   'P 1'
#
loop_
_entity.id
_entity.type
_entity.pdbx_description
1 polymer ?
#
loop_
_entity_poly.entity_id
_entity_poly.type
_entity_poly.pdbx_seq_one_letter_code
_entity_poly.pdbx_strand_id
1 'polypeptide(L)'
;MTKRGKQTAARNAVGKAHINLAKALAAVFAAGVYTKEELQAAVCTYVAEMKQGGETGEEVVQAAQGLVREVGVRFPSSERTQILLADMVTWCLAEYYRESA
;
A
#
# COMPACT_ATOMS: atom_id res chain seq x y z
N MET A 1 11.01 -22.21 -15.21
CA MET A 1 11.29 -20.87 -14.64
C MET A 1 12.35 -21.00 -13.55
N THR A 2 13.53 -20.42 -13.74
CA THR A 2 14.63 -20.44 -12.76
C THR A 2 14.32 -19.55 -11.55
N LYS A 3 14.90 -19.83 -10.37
CA LYS A 3 14.72 -19.02 -9.14
C LYS A 3 14.98 -17.51 -9.38
N ARG A 4 15.93 -17.17 -10.25
CA ARG A 4 16.25 -15.80 -10.65
C ARG A 4 15.08 -15.06 -11.31
N GLY A 5 14.32 -15.72 -12.20
CA GLY A 5 13.17 -15.10 -12.87
C GLY A 5 12.01 -14.79 -11.92
N LYS A 6 11.78 -15.63 -10.91
CA LYS A 6 10.76 -15.39 -9.87
C LYS A 6 11.14 -14.20 -8.99
N GLN A 7 12.41 -14.08 -8.63
CA GLN A 7 12.90 -13.00 -7.77
C GLN A 7 12.86 -11.63 -8.45
N THR A 8 13.16 -11.56 -9.76
CA THR A 8 12.99 -10.33 -10.54
C THR A 8 11.53 -9.94 -10.71
N ALA A 9 10.63 -10.91 -10.94
CA ALA A 9 9.20 -10.64 -11.06
C ALA A 9 8.60 -10.10 -9.76
N ALA A 10 8.97 -10.67 -8.61
CA ALA A 10 8.55 -10.20 -7.29
C ALA A 10 8.99 -8.75 -7.02
N ARG A 11 10.25 -8.40 -7.34
CA ARG A 11 10.75 -7.02 -7.21
C ARG A 11 10.01 -6.02 -8.11
N ASN A 12 9.70 -6.43 -9.33
CA ASN A 12 8.93 -5.59 -10.25
C ASN A 12 7.48 -5.39 -9.74
N ALA A 13 6.88 -6.41 -9.13
CA ALA A 13 5.56 -6.30 -8.51
C ALA A 13 5.57 -5.32 -7.33
N VAL A 14 6.54 -5.43 -6.42
CA VAL A 14 6.74 -4.49 -5.30
C VAL A 14 6.90 -3.05 -5.80
N GLY A 15 7.74 -2.82 -6.82
CA GLY A 15 7.91 -1.49 -7.41
C GLY A 15 6.60 -0.94 -7.99
N LYS A 16 5.80 -1.79 -8.64
CA LYS A 16 4.49 -1.41 -9.20
C LYS A 16 3.48 -1.11 -8.08
N ALA A 17 3.48 -1.89 -7.01
CA ALA A 17 2.62 -1.71 -5.84
C ALA A 17 2.82 -0.30 -5.23
N HIS A 18 4.08 0.09 -5.01
CA HIS A 18 4.42 1.43 -4.51
C HIS A 18 3.89 2.53 -5.42
N ILE A 19 4.10 2.42 -6.74
CA ILE A 19 3.63 3.42 -7.71
C ILE A 19 2.10 3.52 -7.70
N ASN A 20 1.39 2.39 -7.62
CA ASN A 20 -0.06 2.35 -7.62
C ASN A 20 -0.63 2.99 -6.34
N LEU A 21 -0.09 2.64 -5.16
CA LEU A 21 -0.53 3.23 -3.90
C LEU A 21 -0.23 4.74 -3.87
N ALA A 22 0.95 5.16 -4.32
CA ALA A 22 1.30 6.59 -4.40
C ALA A 22 0.33 7.39 -5.28
N LYS A 23 -0.10 6.82 -6.41
CA LYS A 23 -1.11 7.44 -7.29
C LYS A 23 -2.47 7.55 -6.65
N ALA A 24 -2.94 6.48 -5.98
CA ALA A 24 -4.21 6.49 -5.27
C ALA A 24 -4.20 7.55 -4.16
N LEU A 25 -3.13 7.60 -3.36
CA LEU A 25 -2.94 8.62 -2.33
C LEU A 25 -2.93 10.03 -2.93
N ALA A 26 -2.19 10.26 -4.01
CA ALA A 26 -2.16 11.57 -4.66
C ALA A 26 -3.54 12.00 -5.17
N ALA A 27 -4.36 11.08 -5.69
CA ALA A 27 -5.71 11.37 -6.15
C ALA A 27 -6.67 11.70 -4.99
N VAL A 28 -6.56 10.97 -3.87
CA VAL A 28 -7.28 11.28 -2.62
C VAL A 28 -6.94 12.69 -2.17
N PHE A 29 -5.65 13.02 -2.11
CA PHE A 29 -5.19 14.32 -1.59
C PHE A 29 -5.46 15.50 -2.52
N ALA A 30 -5.35 15.30 -3.84
CA ALA A 30 -5.46 16.40 -4.81
C ALA A 30 -6.91 16.82 -5.08
N ALA A 31 -7.86 15.88 -5.03
CA ALA A 31 -9.21 16.16 -5.53
C ALA A 31 -10.33 15.47 -4.74
N GLY A 32 -10.03 14.66 -3.71
CA GLY A 32 -11.05 13.91 -2.97
C GLY A 32 -11.84 12.93 -3.86
N VAL A 33 -11.28 12.52 -5.00
CA VAL A 33 -11.97 11.74 -6.05
C VAL A 33 -12.19 10.29 -5.64
N TYR A 34 -11.41 9.79 -4.69
CA TYR A 34 -11.48 8.41 -4.22
C TYR A 34 -12.42 8.29 -3.02
N THR A 35 -13.30 7.29 -3.09
CA THR A 35 -14.10 6.83 -1.96
C THR A 35 -13.25 6.06 -0.95
N LYS A 36 -13.77 5.88 0.27
CA LYS A 36 -13.12 5.08 1.31
C LYS A 36 -12.88 3.65 0.83
N GLU A 37 -13.84 3.09 0.12
CA GLU A 37 -13.84 1.73 -0.41
C GLU A 37 -12.77 1.55 -1.49
N GLU A 38 -12.64 2.49 -2.41
CA GLU A 38 -11.61 2.44 -3.46
C GLU A 38 -10.20 2.60 -2.89
N LEU A 39 -10.03 3.47 -1.89
CA LEU A 39 -8.76 3.61 -1.17
C LEU A 39 -8.43 2.32 -0.42
N GLN A 40 -9.41 1.73 0.28
CA GLN A 40 -9.23 0.46 0.99
C GLN A 40 -8.86 -0.67 0.02
N ALA A 41 -9.49 -0.76 -1.15
CA ALA A 41 -9.14 -1.75 -2.17
C ALA A 41 -7.72 -1.56 -2.72
N ALA A 42 -7.29 -0.31 -2.93
CA ALA A 42 -5.92 0.00 -3.34
C ALA A 42 -4.90 -0.38 -2.26
N VAL A 43 -5.21 -0.11 -0.99
CA VAL A 43 -4.37 -0.48 0.16
C VAL A 43 -4.29 -2.00 0.32
N CYS A 44 -5.40 -2.73 0.21
CA CYS A 44 -5.39 -4.19 0.33
C CYS A 44 -4.64 -4.85 -0.84
N THR A 45 -4.79 -4.31 -2.06
CA THR A 45 -4.01 -4.75 -3.21
C THR A 45 -2.51 -4.53 -2.98
N TYR A 46 -2.15 -3.35 -2.48
CA TYR A 46 -0.76 -3.04 -2.12
C TYR A 46 -0.22 -4.03 -1.08
N VAL A 47 -0.96 -4.29 0.00
CA VAL A 47 -0.56 -5.26 1.03
C VAL A 47 -0.34 -6.63 0.41
N ALA A 48 -1.28 -7.12 -0.42
CA ALA A 48 -1.16 -8.42 -1.05
C ALA A 48 0.08 -8.52 -1.96
N GLU A 49 0.33 -7.51 -2.81
CA GLU A 49 1.49 -7.48 -3.70
C GLU A 49 2.81 -7.43 -2.92
N MET A 50 2.87 -6.65 -1.83
CA MET A 50 4.04 -6.57 -0.95
C MET A 50 4.31 -7.90 -0.23
N LYS A 51 3.26 -8.52 0.33
CA LYS A 51 3.36 -9.83 1.00
C LYS A 51 3.78 -10.94 0.03
N GLN A 52 3.26 -10.95 -1.20
CA GLN A 52 3.70 -11.87 -2.25
C GLN A 52 5.14 -11.60 -2.71
N GLY A 53 5.59 -10.35 -2.60
CA GLY A 53 6.98 -9.94 -2.80
C GLY A 53 7.95 -10.51 -1.75
N GLY A 54 7.44 -10.99 -0.62
CA GLY A 54 8.21 -11.54 0.50
C GLY A 54 8.39 -10.57 1.66
N GLU A 55 7.79 -9.39 1.59
CA GLU A 55 7.87 -8.37 2.65
C GLU A 55 7.15 -8.83 3.92
N THR A 56 7.72 -8.48 5.07
CA THR A 56 7.10 -8.69 6.38
C THR A 56 5.96 -7.70 6.61
N GLY A 57 5.06 -8.01 7.55
CA GLY A 57 3.96 -7.09 7.86
C GLY A 57 4.44 -5.72 8.33
N GLU A 58 5.53 -5.68 9.10
CA GLU A 58 6.15 -4.43 9.56
C GLU A 58 6.71 -3.60 8.40
N GLU A 59 7.43 -4.23 7.46
CA GLU A 59 7.94 -3.56 6.25
C GLU A 59 6.80 -2.98 5.41
N VAL A 60 5.69 -3.71 5.26
CA VAL A 60 4.51 -3.20 4.53
C VAL A 60 3.93 -1.95 5.20
N VAL A 61 3.80 -1.94 6.54
CA VAL A 61 3.31 -0.78 7.30
C VAL A 61 4.24 0.41 7.15
N GLN A 62 5.55 0.21 7.36
CA GLN A 62 6.55 1.28 7.27
C GLN A 62 6.59 1.87 5.85
N ALA A 63 6.55 1.02 4.81
CA ALA A 63 6.54 1.47 3.42
C ALA A 63 5.26 2.25 3.06
N ALA A 64 4.08 1.80 3.51
CA ALA A 64 2.83 2.53 3.29
C ALA A 64 2.83 3.90 3.99
N GLN A 65 3.31 3.97 5.24
CA GLN A 65 3.47 5.23 5.96
C GLN A 65 4.48 6.18 5.29
N GLY A 66 5.58 5.62 4.77
CA GLY A 66 6.56 6.36 3.98
C GLY A 66 5.91 7.04 2.77
N LEU A 67 5.12 6.29 2.00
CA LEU A 67 4.39 6.83 0.84
C LEU A 67 3.41 7.94 1.21
N VAL A 68 2.70 7.82 2.34
CA VAL A 68 1.83 8.92 2.82
C VAL A 68 2.62 10.16 3.13
N ARG A 69 3.76 10.04 3.81
CA ARG A 69 4.60 11.20 4.14
C ARG A 69 5.14 11.86 2.87
N GLU A 70 5.65 11.06 1.93
CA GLU A 70 6.18 11.54 0.65
C GLU A 70 5.13 12.25 -0.20
N VAL A 71 3.94 11.64 -0.35
CA VAL A 71 2.84 12.26 -1.09
C VAL A 71 2.27 13.46 -0.32
N GLY A 72 2.20 13.34 1.01
CA GLY A 72 1.72 14.37 1.93
C GLY A 72 2.57 15.64 1.96
N VAL A 73 3.86 15.56 1.61
CA VAL A 73 4.72 16.74 1.41
C VAL A 73 4.23 17.60 0.24
N ARG A 74 3.69 16.96 -0.82
CA ARG A 74 3.17 17.65 -2.00
C ARG A 74 1.73 18.13 -1.81
N PHE A 75 0.98 17.46 -0.95
CA PHE A 75 -0.40 17.81 -0.62
C PHE A 75 -0.60 17.64 0.89
N PRO A 76 -0.67 18.71 1.69
CA PRO A 76 -0.69 18.58 3.15
C PRO A 76 -1.86 17.69 3.60
N SER A 77 -1.51 16.46 3.99
CA SER A 77 -2.46 15.48 4.52
C SER A 77 -2.89 15.91 5.91
N SER A 78 -4.19 15.89 6.21
CA SER A 78 -4.64 16.03 7.60
C SER A 78 -4.16 14.83 8.43
N GLU A 79 -3.93 15.04 9.73
CA GLU A 79 -3.64 13.98 10.70
C GLU A 79 -4.67 12.83 10.61
N ARG A 80 -5.94 13.19 10.43
CA ARG A 80 -7.05 12.25 10.20
C ARG A 80 -6.82 11.33 8.99
N THR A 81 -6.21 11.82 7.91
CA THR A 81 -5.94 11.01 6.72
C THR A 81 -4.81 10.02 6.96
N GLN A 82 -3.80 10.41 7.75
CA GLN A 82 -2.70 9.53 8.13
C GLN A 82 -3.19 8.38 9.02
N ILE A 83 -4.04 8.70 10.01
CA ILE A 83 -4.68 7.70 10.89
C ILE A 83 -5.53 6.73 10.06
N LEU A 84 -6.39 7.26 9.17
CA LEU A 84 -7.26 6.44 8.33
C LEU A 84 -6.44 5.43 7.49
N LEU A 85 -5.32 5.85 6.90
CA LEU A 85 -4.51 4.93 6.11
C LEU A 85 -3.82 3.88 6.98
N ALA A 86 -3.29 4.27 8.15
CA ALA A 86 -2.67 3.32 9.07
C ALA A 86 -3.67 2.23 9.52
N ASP A 87 -4.91 2.62 9.82
CA ASP A 87 -5.99 1.70 10.15
C ASP A 87 -6.32 0.75 8.98
N MET A 88 -6.42 1.29 7.75
CA MET A 88 -6.68 0.47 6.56
C MET A 88 -5.56 -0.53 6.27
N VAL A 89 -4.29 -0.12 6.37
CA VAL A 89 -3.14 -1.01 6.15
C VAL A 89 -3.14 -2.13 7.17
N THR A 90 -3.37 -1.79 8.45
CA THR A 90 -3.43 -2.76 9.54
C THR A 90 -4.58 -3.75 9.33
N TRP A 91 -5.76 -3.27 8.94
CA TRP A 91 -6.91 -4.12 8.63
C TRP A 91 -6.64 -5.04 7.43
N CYS A 92 -6.12 -4.51 6.32
CA CYS A 92 -5.80 -5.30 5.13
C CYS A 92 -4.71 -6.36 5.41
N LEU A 93 -3.74 -6.07 6.28
CA LEU A 93 -2.76 -7.06 6.73
C LEU A 93 -3.42 -8.19 7.54
N ALA A 94 -4.32 -7.84 8.46
CA ALA A 94 -5.04 -8.83 9.26
C ALA A 94 -5.93 -9.74 8.38
N GLU A 95 -6.64 -9.17 7.41
CA GLU A 95 -7.46 -9.95 6.47
C GLU A 95 -6.59 -10.83 5.56
N TYR A 96 -5.46 -10.32 5.05
CA TYR A 96 -4.52 -11.13 4.28
C TYR A 96 -4.04 -12.36 5.07
N TYR A 97 -3.71 -12.20 6.35
CA TYR A 97 -3.32 -13.33 7.20
C TYR A 97 -4.48 -14.29 7.50
N ARG A 98 -5.71 -13.79 7.65
CA ARG A 98 -6.90 -14.62 7.84
C ARG A 98 -7.21 -15.47 6.62
N GLU A 99 -7.16 -14.90 5.42
CA GLU A 99 -7.44 -15.61 4.16
C GLU A 99 -6.32 -16.59 3.78
N SER A 100 -5.12 -16.38 4.29
CA SER A 100 -3.94 -17.23 4.02
C SER A 100 -3.73 -18.37 5.04
N ALA A 101 -4.60 -18.47 6.07
CA ALA A 101 -4.54 -19.48 7.13
C ALA A 101 -5.38 -20.72 6.80
#